data_AF-A0AAV7JEI7-F1
#
_entry.id   AF-A0AAV7JEI7-F1
#
_cell.length_a   1.000
_cell.length_b   1.000
_cell.length_c   1.000
_cell.angle_alpha   90.00
_cell.angle_beta   90.00
_cell.angle_gamma   90.00
#
_symmetry.space_group_name_H-M   'P 1'
#
loop_
_entity.id
_entity.type
_entity.pdbx_description
1 polymer ?
#
loop_
_entity_poly.entity_id
_entity_poly.type
_entity_poly.pdbx_seq_one_letter_code
_entity_poly.pdbx_strand_id
1 'polypeptide(L)'
;MNQPSTDGVTPSTGNVARSCFLNKKYFIYWMCIMIPPDLSGPIRTLQAKLSVLLPVFNSNQAIDTDKLDSLCKDTYESILIDFPWASVTPSPHRLRAYSLELIEDCNNDFGLKDFSEEAVEACNKLI
;
A
#
# COMPACT_ATOMS: atom_id res chain seq x y z
N MET A 1 -13.13 21.12 -22.47
CA MET A 1 -12.83 19.70 -22.21
C MET A 1 -11.37 19.63 -21.83
N ASN A 2 -11.06 19.53 -20.54
CA ASN A 2 -9.69 19.44 -20.04
C ASN A 2 -9.31 17.95 -20.00
N GLN A 3 -8.37 17.52 -20.85
CA GLN A 3 -7.70 16.23 -20.70
C GLN A 3 -6.86 16.27 -19.40
N PRO A 4 -6.81 15.20 -18.60
CA PRO A 4 -5.89 15.15 -17.48
C PRO A 4 -4.46 15.00 -18.00
N SER A 5 -3.54 15.82 -17.49
CA SER A 5 -2.12 15.72 -17.78
C SER A 5 -1.57 14.39 -17.25
N THR A 6 -1.06 13.57 -18.17
CA THR A 6 -0.35 12.32 -17.87
C THR A 6 1.06 12.62 -17.40
N ASP A 7 1.20 13.10 -16.17
CA ASP A 7 2.50 13.17 -15.50
C ASP A 7 2.83 11.78 -14.93
N GLY A 8 3.25 10.88 -15.83
CA GLY A 8 3.73 9.53 -15.50
C GLY A 8 5.12 9.58 -14.88
N VAL A 9 5.20 9.94 -13.59
CA VAL A 9 6.49 10.18 -12.90
C VAL A 9 7.26 8.86 -12.64
N THR A 10 6.60 7.70 -12.67
CA THR A 10 7.23 6.39 -12.89
C THR A 10 6.16 5.38 -13.31
N PRO A 11 6.33 4.61 -14.41
CA PRO A 11 5.39 3.56 -14.77
C PRO A 11 5.67 2.31 -13.92
N SER A 12 5.61 2.43 -12.60
CA SER A 12 5.66 1.30 -11.69
C SER A 12 4.34 0.55 -11.76
N THR A 13 4.31 -0.53 -12.54
CA THR A 13 3.14 -1.40 -12.68
C THR A 13 2.83 -2.16 -11.38
N GLY A 14 1.62 -2.74 -11.26
CA GLY A 14 1.24 -3.60 -10.13
C GLY A 14 2.25 -4.74 -9.87
N ASN A 15 2.92 -5.25 -10.90
CA ASN A 15 3.98 -6.26 -10.76
C ASN A 15 5.23 -5.73 -10.05
N VAL A 16 5.61 -4.47 -10.30
CA VAL A 16 6.73 -3.81 -9.62
C VAL A 16 6.38 -3.58 -8.16
N ALA A 17 5.18 -3.07 -7.87
CA ALA A 17 4.70 -2.90 -6.50
C ALA A 17 4.65 -4.23 -5.74
N ARG A 18 4.10 -5.28 -6.35
CA ARG A 18 4.06 -6.63 -5.77
C ARG A 18 5.45 -7.17 -5.46
N SER A 19 6.42 -6.94 -6.34
CA SER A 19 7.80 -7.37 -6.13
C SER A 19 8.48 -6.62 -4.99
N CYS A 20 8.23 -5.32 -4.85
CA CYS A 20 8.79 -4.51 -3.76
C CYS A 20 8.28 -4.94 -2.37
N PHE A 21 6.99 -5.25 -2.25
CA PHE A 21 6.38 -5.52 -0.96
C PHE A 21 6.28 -7.01 -0.60
N LEU A 22 6.16 -7.91 -1.58
CA LEU A 22 6.03 -9.35 -1.30
C LEU A 22 7.36 -10.11 -1.38
N ASN A 23 8.37 -9.60 -2.09
CA ASN A 23 9.66 -10.26 -2.22
C ASN A 23 10.72 -9.65 -1.31
N LYS A 24 10.80 -10.17 -0.08
CA LYS A 24 11.73 -9.69 0.97
C LYS A 24 13.20 -9.70 0.56
N LYS A 25 13.63 -10.57 -0.37
CA LYS A 25 15.04 -10.68 -0.80
C LYS A 25 15.49 -9.48 -1.61
N TYR A 26 14.67 -9.03 -2.57
CA TYR A 26 15.03 -7.88 -3.40
C TYR A 26 14.97 -6.58 -2.61
N PHE A 27 13.97 -6.44 -1.74
CA PHE A 27 13.86 -5.26 -0.88
C PHE A 27 15.11 -5.07 -0.01
N ILE A 28 15.57 -6.11 0.70
CA ILE A 28 16.78 -6.06 1.53
C ILE A 28 18.03 -5.70 0.71
N TYR A 29 18.18 -6.27 -0.49
CA TYR A 29 19.31 -5.96 -1.37
C TYR A 29 19.37 -4.48 -1.76
N TRP A 30 18.23 -3.90 -2.18
CA TRP A 30 18.12 -2.48 -2.51
C TRP A 30 18.32 -1.57 -1.29
N MET A 31 17.81 -2.00 -0.13
CA MET A 31 18.03 -1.26 1.12
C MET A 31 19.52 -1.12 1.46
N CYS A 32 20.29 -2.21 1.36
CA CYS A 32 21.71 -2.20 1.73
C CYS A 32 22.59 -1.29 0.86
N ILE A 33 22.14 -0.92 -0.34
CA ILE A 33 22.94 -0.15 -1.31
C ILE A 33 22.57 1.34 -1.29
N MET A 34 21.29 1.67 -1.06
CA MET A 34 20.74 3.00 -1.32
C MET A 34 20.31 3.76 -0.05
N ILE A 35 20.20 3.06 1.09
CA ILE A 35 19.57 3.62 2.29
C ILE A 35 20.63 3.91 3.36
N PRO A 36 20.60 5.12 3.95
CA PRO A 36 21.41 5.45 5.11
C PRO A 36 21.25 4.42 6.24
N PRO A 37 22.33 3.95 6.89
CA PRO A 37 22.26 2.88 7.90
C PRO A 37 21.28 3.16 9.05
N ASP A 38 21.13 4.44 9.42
CA ASP A 38 20.21 4.97 10.42
C ASP A 38 18.73 4.80 10.04
N LEU A 39 18.41 4.81 8.76
CA LEU A 39 17.04 4.63 8.26
C LEU A 39 16.70 3.16 7.95
N SER A 40 17.69 2.27 8.00
CA SER A 40 17.50 0.85 7.63
C SER A 40 16.52 0.12 8.55
N GLY A 41 16.55 0.39 9.86
CA GLY A 41 15.63 -0.18 10.84
C GLY A 41 14.18 0.27 10.60
N PRO A 42 13.91 1.59 10.61
CA PRO A 42 12.59 2.13 10.35
C PRO A 42 11.97 1.68 9.01
N ILE A 43 12.75 1.71 7.93
CA ILE A 43 12.24 1.32 6.60
C ILE A 43 11.89 -0.17 6.56
N ARG A 44 12.65 -1.03 7.23
CA ARG A 44 12.33 -2.45 7.35
C ARG A 44 11.03 -2.69 8.13
N THR A 45 10.82 -1.94 9.20
CA THR A 45 9.59 -2.01 10.00
C THR A 45 8.38 -1.55 9.18
N LEU A 46 8.51 -0.42 8.49
CA LEU A 46 7.47 0.11 7.61
C LEU A 46 7.13 -0.88 6.48
N GLN A 47 8.14 -1.46 5.85
CA GLN A 47 7.94 -2.47 4.81
C GLN A 47 7.21 -3.69 5.36
N ALA A 48 7.57 -4.19 6.53
CA ALA A 48 6.89 -5.34 7.14
C ALA A 48 5.40 -5.04 7.40
N LYS A 49 5.07 -3.85 7.90
CA LYS A 49 3.67 -3.41 8.11
C LYS A 49 2.91 -3.33 6.78
N LEU A 50 3.49 -2.69 5.76
CA LEU A 50 2.88 -2.56 4.43
C LEU A 50 2.71 -3.91 3.71
N SER A 51 3.66 -4.84 3.90
CA SER A 51 3.57 -6.21 3.38
C SER A 51 2.42 -7.01 3.97
N VAL A 52 1.86 -6.61 5.11
CA VAL A 52 0.65 -7.21 5.71
C VAL A 52 -0.59 -6.46 5.26
N LEU A 53 -0.58 -5.12 5.32
CA LEU A 53 -1.72 -4.29 4.95
C LEU A 53 -2.17 -4.53 3.50
N LEU A 54 -1.23 -4.50 2.54
CA LEU A 54 -1.58 -4.61 1.12
C LEU A 54 -2.28 -5.93 0.76
N PRO A 55 -1.81 -7.12 1.21
CA PRO A 55 -2.55 -8.37 1.02
C PRO A 55 -3.90 -8.40 1.72
N VAL A 56 -4.03 -7.81 2.90
CA VAL A 56 -5.30 -7.77 3.64
C VAL A 56 -6.35 -6.99 2.86
N PHE A 57 -6.00 -5.78 2.39
CA PHE A 57 -6.86 -4.99 1.51
C PHE A 57 -7.22 -5.74 0.21
N ASN A 58 -6.26 -6.48 -0.37
CA ASN A 58 -6.46 -7.26 -1.61
C ASN A 58 -6.91 -8.71 -1.36
N SER A 59 -7.43 -9.01 -0.18
CA SER A 59 -7.97 -10.34 0.13
C SER A 59 -9.47 -10.43 -0.17
N ASN A 60 -9.99 -11.65 -0.23
CA ASN A 60 -11.43 -11.94 -0.25
C ASN A 60 -11.85 -12.66 1.03
N GLN A 61 -11.14 -12.39 2.13
CA GLN A 61 -11.42 -13.00 3.44
C GLN A 61 -12.04 -11.96 4.36
N ALA A 62 -12.73 -12.45 5.40
CA ALA A 62 -13.18 -11.62 6.50
C ALA A 62 -11.98 -11.04 7.26
N ILE A 63 -12.08 -9.77 7.60
CA ILE A 63 -11.05 -8.94 8.20
C ILE A 63 -11.59 -8.42 9.52
N ASP A 64 -10.75 -8.50 10.55
CA ASP A 64 -11.00 -7.82 11.81
C ASP A 64 -10.69 -6.33 11.64
N THR A 65 -11.73 -5.51 11.48
CA THR A 65 -11.64 -4.07 11.18
C THR A 65 -10.98 -3.29 12.30
N ASP A 66 -11.21 -3.64 13.56
CA ASP A 66 -10.56 -3.04 14.74
C ASP A 66 -9.04 -3.24 14.70
N LYS A 67 -8.59 -4.46 14.41
CA LYS A 67 -7.15 -4.76 14.29
C LYS A 67 -6.54 -4.10 13.06
N LEU A 68 -7.28 -4.03 11.95
CA LEU A 68 -6.83 -3.34 10.74
C LEU A 68 -6.67 -1.84 11.00
N ASP A 69 -7.61 -1.21 11.70
CA ASP A 69 -7.54 0.21 12.06
C ASP A 69 -6.32 0.46 12.96
N SER A 70 -6.14 -0.33 14.02
CA SER A 70 -4.97 -0.23 14.90
C SER A 70 -3.66 -0.34 14.11
N LEU A 71 -3.55 -1.32 13.21
CA LEU A 71 -2.35 -1.50 12.39
C LEU A 71 -2.12 -0.30 11.43
N CYS A 72 -3.17 0.27 10.87
CA CYS A 72 -3.10 1.47 10.05
C CYS A 72 -2.65 2.70 10.86
N LYS A 73 -3.18 2.89 12.09
CA LYS A 73 -2.76 3.98 13.00
C LYS A 73 -1.28 3.86 13.35
N ASP A 74 -0.87 2.68 13.79
CA ASP A 74 0.51 2.39 14.17
C ASP A 74 1.48 2.56 12.99
N THR A 75 1.05 2.23 11.78
CA THR A 75 1.86 2.42 10.57
C THR A 75 2.03 3.91 10.27
N TYR A 76 0.94 4.67 10.35
CA TYR A 76 0.95 6.11 10.12
C TYR A 76 1.80 6.84 11.16
N GLU A 77 1.68 6.50 12.44
CA GLU A 77 2.49 7.08 13.51
C GLU A 77 3.98 6.78 13.33
N SER A 78 4.36 5.55 12.97
CA SER A 78 5.76 5.24 12.64
C SER A 78 6.29 6.09 11.49
N ILE A 79 5.45 6.39 10.47
CA ILE A 79 5.90 7.24 9.35
C ILE A 79 6.19 8.67 9.85
N LEU A 80 5.32 9.23 10.69
CA LEU A 80 5.49 10.59 11.20
C LEU A 80 6.71 10.73 12.12
N ILE A 81 6.99 9.71 12.94
CA ILE A 81 8.11 9.71 13.90
C ILE A 81 9.43 9.47 13.16
N ASP A 82 9.49 8.42 12.33
CA ASP A 82 10.74 7.96 11.74
C ASP A 82 11.13 8.73 10.46
N PHE A 83 10.16 9.35 9.78
CA PHE A 83 10.37 10.10 8.55
C PHE A 83 9.68 11.48 8.60
N PRO A 84 10.07 12.37 9.54
CA PRO A 84 9.42 13.66 9.74
C PRO A 84 9.53 14.61 8.53
N TRP A 85 10.51 14.34 7.66
CA TRP A 85 10.73 15.05 6.40
C TRP A 85 9.88 14.52 5.23
N ALA A 86 9.26 13.35 5.37
CA ALA A 86 8.48 12.73 4.32
C ALA A 86 7.06 13.30 4.30
N SER A 87 6.71 13.97 3.21
CA SER A 87 5.33 14.36 2.95
C SER A 87 4.48 13.10 2.72
N VAL A 88 3.59 12.78 3.65
CA VAL A 88 2.62 11.69 3.44
C VAL A 88 1.67 12.11 2.33
N THR A 89 1.75 11.43 1.18
CA THR A 89 0.87 11.70 0.06
C THR A 89 -0.60 11.40 0.42
N PRO A 90 -1.58 11.97 -0.29
CA PRO A 90 -3.00 11.74 0.01
C PRO A 90 -3.41 10.26 -0.06
N SER A 91 -2.68 9.43 -0.81
CA SER A 91 -3.04 8.03 -1.05
C SER A 91 -2.95 7.15 0.21
N PRO A 92 -1.85 7.13 0.99
CA PRO A 92 -1.83 6.47 2.31
C PRO A 92 -2.90 6.96 3.30
N HIS A 93 -3.20 8.26 3.30
CA HIS A 93 -4.22 8.82 4.20
C HIS A 93 -5.65 8.42 3.78
N ARG A 94 -5.93 8.41 2.47
CA ARG A 94 -7.22 7.91 1.93
C ARG A 94 -7.36 6.40 2.08
N LEU A 95 -6.25 5.66 1.97
CA LEU A 95 -6.17 4.21 2.20
C LEU A 95 -6.26 3.82 3.69
N ARG A 96 -6.36 4.80 4.59
CA ARG A 96 -6.72 4.56 5.99
C ARG A 96 -8.17 4.91 6.26
N ALA A 97 -8.62 6.10 5.86
CA ALA A 97 -9.95 6.59 6.21
C ALA A 97 -11.07 5.91 5.39
N TYR A 98 -10.92 5.86 4.07
CA TYR A 98 -12.02 5.41 3.20
C TYR A 98 -12.07 3.90 3.01
N SER A 99 -10.93 3.23 3.02
CA SER A 99 -10.88 1.78 2.82
C SER A 99 -11.35 0.99 4.04
N LEU A 100 -11.29 1.56 5.25
CA LEU A 100 -11.86 0.90 6.43
C LEU A 100 -13.39 0.97 6.39
N GLU A 101 -13.94 2.17 6.14
CA GLU A 101 -15.38 2.38 5.90
C GLU A 101 -15.90 1.49 4.75
N LEU A 102 -15.13 1.36 3.66
CA LEU A 102 -15.51 0.48 2.55
C LEU A 102 -15.49 -1.01 2.92
N ILE A 103 -14.58 -1.44 3.79
CA ILE A 103 -14.52 -2.83 4.25
C ILE A 103 -15.68 -3.11 5.22
N GLU A 104 -15.85 -2.26 6.22
CA GLU A 104 -16.84 -2.40 7.30
C GLU A 104 -18.26 -2.20 6.76
N ASP A 105 -18.55 -1.01 6.21
CA ASP A 105 -19.92 -0.59 5.87
C ASP A 105 -20.38 -1.09 4.50
N CYS A 106 -19.44 -1.27 3.56
CA CYS A 106 -19.77 -1.57 2.16
C CYS A 106 -19.41 -2.99 1.71
N ASN A 107 -18.62 -3.72 2.49
CA ASN A 107 -18.16 -5.07 2.13
C ASN A 107 -18.30 -6.11 3.25
N ASN A 108 -19.12 -5.85 4.28
CA ASN A 108 -19.40 -6.77 5.38
C ASN A 108 -18.13 -7.37 6.02
N ASP A 109 -17.13 -6.54 6.25
CA ASP A 109 -15.82 -6.93 6.79
C ASP A 109 -14.95 -7.78 5.86
N PHE A 110 -15.26 -7.89 4.56
CA PHE A 110 -14.39 -8.60 3.61
C PHE A 110 -13.38 -7.67 2.95
N GLY A 111 -12.22 -8.22 2.56
CA GLY A 111 -11.24 -7.48 1.77
C GLY A 111 -11.76 -7.05 0.39
N LEU A 112 -11.15 -6.01 -0.16
CA LEU A 112 -11.63 -5.26 -1.32
C LEU A 112 -11.22 -5.88 -2.67
N LYS A 113 -10.78 -7.14 -2.70
CA LYS A 113 -10.28 -7.79 -3.91
C LYS A 113 -11.28 -7.75 -5.06
N ASP A 114 -12.56 -7.94 -4.77
CA ASP A 114 -13.61 -7.99 -5.78
C ASP A 114 -14.00 -6.59 -6.29
N PHE A 115 -13.49 -5.52 -5.67
CA PHE A 115 -13.60 -4.13 -6.10
C PHE A 115 -12.32 -3.62 -6.81
N SER A 116 -11.41 -4.52 -7.18
CA SER A 116 -10.16 -4.16 -7.86
C SER A 116 -10.35 -3.85 -9.35
N GLU A 117 -9.75 -2.76 -9.81
CA GLU A 117 -9.71 -2.38 -11.24
C GLU A 117 -8.75 -3.25 -12.08
N GLU A 118 -7.89 -4.06 -11.44
CA GLU A 118 -6.88 -4.87 -12.12
C GLU A 118 -7.48 -5.81 -13.20
N ALA A 119 -8.71 -6.30 -12.98
CA ALA A 119 -9.41 -7.14 -13.94
C ALA A 119 -9.81 -6.37 -15.21
N VAL A 120 -10.26 -5.13 -15.06
CA VAL A 120 -10.65 -4.25 -16.18
C VAL A 120 -9.40 -3.85 -16.98
N GLU A 121 -8.30 -3.53 -16.31
CA GLU A 121 -7.02 -3.26 -16.96
C GLU A 121 -6.47 -4.49 -17.70
N ALA A 122 -6.65 -5.70 -17.16
CA ALA A 122 -6.25 -6.93 -17.83
C ALA A 122 -7.08 -7.18 -19.11
N CYS A 123 -8.38 -6.88 -19.10
CA CYS A 123 -9.23 -6.97 -20.28
C CYS A 123 -8.76 -6.01 -21.40
N ASN A 124 -8.25 -4.84 -21.06
CA ASN A 124 -7.71 -3.89 -22.05
C ASN A 124 -6.42 -4.37 -22.75
N LYS A 125 -5.81 -5.48 -22.31
CA LYS A 125 -4.69 -6.13 -23.01
C LYS A 125 -5.14 -7.16 -24.04
N LEU A 126 -6.42 -7.51 -24.07
CA LEU A 126 -7.01 -8.51 -24.98
C LEU A 126 -7.61 -7.87 -26.25
N ILE A 127 -7.68 -6.54 -26.31
CA ILE A 127 -8.16 -5.73 -27.43
C ILE A 127 -6.96 -5.14 -28.15
#